data_AF-A0A7K9GT64-F1
#
_entry.id   AF-A0A7K9GT64-F1
#
_cell.length_a   1.000
_cell.length_b   1.000
_cell.length_c   1.000
_cell.angle_alpha   90.00
_cell.angle_beta   90.00
_cell.angle_gamma   90.00
#
_symmetry.space_group_name_H-M   'P 1'
#
loop_
_entity.id
_entity.type
_entity.pdbx_description
1 polymer ?
#
loop_
_entity_poly.entity_id
_entity_poly.type
_entity_poly.pdbx_seq_one_letter_code
_entity_poly.pdbx_strand_id
1 'polypeptide(L)'
;RYWLKLTPSDIIWNTSDTGWVKAAWSSLFAAWICGSCVFVHNMPQFKPEVIAETLSKYPITTFCTAPTAFLMLVQHDMSRYSRKGREAGVKAVLPVSLLCPALSCSRCSSELIKAPLLCLSFLQIVDEHGAVVPKGEEGTIAIRVKPTRPFCLFSEYL
;
A
#
# COMPACT_ATOMS: atom_id res chain seq x y z
N ARG A 1 16.30 0.49 2.04
CA ARG A 1 15.05 0.30 2.83
C ARG A 1 13.90 0.03 1.85
N TYR A 2 13.17 -1.07 2.02
CA TYR A 2 12.03 -1.43 1.16
C TYR A 2 10.77 -0.64 1.54
N TRP A 3 9.89 -0.39 0.55
CA TRP A 3 8.68 0.43 0.69
C TRP A 3 7.71 -0.08 1.76
N LEU A 4 7.43 -1.39 1.79
CA LEU A 4 6.53 -1.99 2.78
C LEU A 4 7.19 -2.33 4.12
N LYS A 5 8.51 -2.09 4.26
CA LYS A 5 9.32 -2.44 5.44
C LYS A 5 9.07 -3.87 5.95
N LEU A 6 8.90 -4.81 5.01
CA LEU A 6 8.72 -6.22 5.33
C LEU A 6 10.04 -6.86 5.77
N THR A 7 9.96 -7.82 6.68
CA THR A 7 11.06 -8.71 7.05
C THR A 7 10.79 -10.14 6.58
N PRO A 8 11.81 -11.02 6.50
CA PRO A 8 11.59 -12.43 6.17
C PRO A 8 10.64 -13.18 7.13
N SER A 9 10.47 -12.66 8.35
CA SER A 9 9.54 -13.20 9.35
C SER A 9 8.10 -12.68 9.21
N ASP A 10 7.87 -11.69 8.35
CA ASP A 10 6.56 -11.10 8.15
C ASP A 10 5.67 -11.95 7.23
N ILE A 11 4.38 -11.96 7.53
CA ILE A 11 3.32 -12.55 6.71
C ILE A 11 2.43 -11.40 6.26
N ILE A 12 2.46 -11.10 4.95
CA ILE A 12 1.65 -10.04 4.36
C ILE A 12 0.38 -10.62 3.75
N TRP A 13 -0.76 -10.01 4.08
CA TRP A 13 -2.02 -10.23 3.38
C TRP A 13 -2.44 -8.94 2.68
N ASN A 14 -2.62 -9.01 1.37
CA ASN A 14 -3.17 -7.93 0.55
C ASN A 14 -4.48 -8.41 -0.08
N THR A 15 -5.57 -7.68 0.17
CA THR A 15 -6.92 -8.05 -0.29
C THR A 15 -7.25 -7.54 -1.71
N SER A 16 -6.26 -7.07 -2.47
CA SER A 16 -6.44 -6.64 -3.86
C SER A 16 -6.74 -7.84 -4.76
N ASP A 17 -7.67 -7.69 -5.71
CA ASP A 17 -7.85 -8.71 -6.74
C ASP A 17 -6.59 -8.85 -7.58
N THR A 18 -6.36 -10.07 -8.08
CA THR A 18 -5.19 -10.43 -8.90
C THR A 18 -5.17 -9.75 -10.26
N GLY A 19 -6.32 -9.28 -10.75
CA GLY A 19 -6.43 -8.50 -11.99
C GLY A 19 -5.87 -7.09 -11.91
N TRP A 20 -5.60 -6.57 -10.70
CA TRP A 20 -5.02 -5.24 -10.50
C TRP A 20 -3.51 -5.31 -10.32
N VAL A 21 -2.78 -4.33 -10.90
CA VAL A 21 -1.31 -4.20 -10.75
C VAL A 21 -0.86 -4.13 -9.28
N LYS A 22 -1.75 -3.66 -8.38
CA LYS A 22 -1.53 -3.62 -6.93
C LYS A 22 -1.22 -5.00 -6.34
N ALA A 23 -1.86 -6.07 -6.84
CA ALA A 23 -1.56 -7.43 -6.41
C ALA A 23 -0.12 -7.83 -6.78
N ALA A 24 0.31 -7.52 -8.00
CA ALA A 24 1.67 -7.77 -8.44
C ALA A 24 2.70 -7.03 -7.56
N TRP A 25 2.53 -5.73 -7.36
CA TRP A 25 3.50 -4.93 -6.60
C TRP A 25 3.50 -5.23 -5.09
N SER A 26 2.32 -5.34 -4.46
CA SER A 26 2.22 -5.42 -3.00
C SER A 26 2.11 -6.86 -2.46
N SER A 27 1.56 -7.80 -3.23
CA SER A 27 1.44 -9.20 -2.79
C SER A 27 2.61 -10.05 -3.26
N LEU A 28 3.10 -9.87 -4.49
CA LEU A 28 4.13 -10.74 -5.07
C LEU A 28 5.53 -10.14 -4.93
N PHE A 29 5.81 -9.07 -5.69
CA PHE A 29 7.17 -8.53 -5.79
C PHE A 29 7.69 -8.00 -4.45
N ALA A 30 6.91 -7.16 -3.75
CA ALA A 30 7.39 -6.59 -2.48
C ALA A 30 7.63 -7.66 -1.40
N ALA A 31 6.84 -8.73 -1.36
CA ALA A 31 7.00 -9.79 -0.38
C ALA A 31 8.20 -10.68 -0.70
N TRP A 32 8.28 -11.21 -1.91
CA TRP A 32 9.31 -12.18 -2.29
C TRP A 32 10.70 -11.56 -2.42
N ILE A 33 10.81 -10.30 -2.85
CA ILE A 33 12.10 -9.57 -2.81
C ILE A 33 12.63 -9.44 -1.38
N CYS A 34 11.73 -9.38 -0.38
CA CYS A 34 12.10 -9.31 1.03
C CYS A 34 12.17 -10.68 1.72
N GLY A 35 11.91 -11.78 1.00
CA GLY A 35 11.83 -13.13 1.57
C GLY A 35 10.64 -13.36 2.51
N SER A 36 9.60 -12.52 2.44
CA SER A 36 8.41 -12.58 3.29
C SER A 36 7.35 -13.53 2.74
N CYS A 37 6.50 -14.04 3.63
CA CYS A 37 5.40 -14.94 3.27
C CYS A 37 4.18 -14.15 2.76
N VAL A 38 3.53 -14.65 1.71
CA VAL A 38 2.30 -14.09 1.14
C VAL A 38 1.11 -14.93 1.57
N PHE A 39 0.14 -14.30 2.22
CA PHE A 39 -1.12 -14.92 2.58
C PHE A 39 -2.18 -14.58 1.52
N VAL A 40 -2.87 -15.61 1.03
CA VAL A 40 -3.95 -15.49 0.05
C VAL A 40 -5.20 -16.16 0.61
N HIS A 41 -6.32 -15.44 0.54
CA HIS A 41 -7.63 -15.96 0.91
C HIS A 41 -8.58 -15.68 -0.24
N ASN A 42 -9.16 -16.73 -0.82
CA ASN A 42 -10.14 -16.59 -1.88
C ASN A 42 -11.44 -16.01 -1.31
N MET A 43 -11.69 -14.74 -1.58
CA MET A 43 -12.84 -13.99 -1.10
C MET A 43 -13.44 -13.20 -2.27
N PRO A 44 -14.46 -13.77 -2.98
CA PRO A 44 -15.04 -13.14 -4.17
C PRO A 44 -15.73 -11.80 -3.90
N GLN A 45 -16.17 -11.59 -2.64
CA GLN A 45 -16.79 -10.35 -2.19
C GLN A 45 -16.21 -9.98 -0.83
N PHE A 46 -15.85 -8.72 -0.67
CA PHE A 46 -15.32 -8.22 0.59
C PHE A 46 -16.37 -8.31 1.70
N LYS A 47 -16.06 -9.04 2.78
CA LYS A 47 -16.92 -9.17 3.97
C LYS A 47 -16.09 -8.91 5.22
N PRO A 48 -16.38 -7.84 5.99
CA PRO A 48 -15.54 -7.46 7.13
C PRO A 48 -15.51 -8.54 8.23
N GLU A 49 -16.58 -9.33 8.39
CA GLU A 49 -16.66 -10.45 9.34
C GLU A 49 -15.58 -11.49 9.06
N VAL A 50 -15.48 -11.90 7.78
CA VAL A 50 -14.56 -12.94 7.35
C VAL A 50 -13.12 -12.46 7.43
N ILE A 51 -12.87 -11.17 7.16
CA ILE A 51 -11.55 -10.55 7.35
C ILE A 51 -11.17 -10.55 8.83
N ALA A 52 -12.06 -10.12 9.72
CA ALA A 52 -11.81 -10.07 11.16
C ALA A 52 -11.52 -11.47 11.74
N GLU A 53 -12.29 -12.48 11.32
CA GLU A 53 -12.05 -13.88 11.67
C GLU A 53 -10.68 -14.36 11.16
N THR A 54 -10.36 -14.06 9.90
CA THR A 54 -9.08 -14.45 9.27
C THR A 54 -7.88 -13.81 9.99
N LEU A 55 -7.96 -12.52 10.32
CA LEU A 55 -6.91 -11.81 11.07
C LEU A 55 -6.73 -12.37 12.49
N SER A 56 -7.79 -12.93 13.06
CA SER A 56 -7.75 -13.56 14.39
C SER A 56 -7.20 -14.98 14.35
N LYS A 57 -7.53 -15.74 13.30
CA LYS A 57 -7.13 -17.14 13.11
C LYS A 57 -5.69 -17.30 12.64
N TYR A 58 -5.23 -16.43 11.73
CA TYR A 58 -3.93 -16.57 11.08
C TYR A 58 -2.89 -15.56 11.60
N PRO A 59 -1.59 -15.93 11.62
CA PRO A 59 -0.50 -15.09 12.10
C PRO A 59 -0.11 -13.94 11.14
N ILE A 60 -1.08 -13.24 10.56
CA ILE A 60 -0.82 -12.14 9.62
C ILE A 60 -0.18 -10.97 10.38
N THR A 61 0.99 -10.50 9.93
CA THR A 61 1.75 -9.42 10.58
C THR A 61 1.56 -8.08 9.87
N THR A 62 1.36 -8.12 8.55
CA THR A 62 1.14 -6.93 7.71
C THR A 62 -0.14 -7.10 6.90
N PHE A 63 -1.06 -6.14 7.02
CA PHE A 63 -2.33 -6.16 6.30
C PHE A 63 -2.43 -4.94 5.39
N CYS A 64 -2.63 -5.17 4.10
CA CYS A 64 -2.82 -4.14 3.09
C CYS A 64 -4.21 -4.29 2.47
N THR A 65 -4.99 -3.22 2.47
CA THR A 65 -6.34 -3.22 1.89
C THR A 65 -6.65 -1.86 1.28
N ALA A 66 -7.69 -1.80 0.45
CA ALA A 66 -8.15 -0.55 -0.14
C ALA A 66 -8.78 0.36 0.94
N PRO A 67 -8.76 1.70 0.78
CA PRO A 67 -9.30 2.62 1.78
C PRO A 67 -10.77 2.35 2.08
N THR A 68 -11.59 2.05 1.06
CA THR A 68 -13.00 1.71 1.22
C THR A 68 -13.20 0.45 2.08
N ALA A 69 -12.43 -0.60 1.80
CA ALA A 69 -12.46 -1.85 2.57
C ALA A 69 -12.00 -1.64 4.03
N PHE A 70 -11.01 -0.76 4.24
CA PHE A 70 -10.58 -0.38 5.58
C PHE A 70 -11.67 0.35 6.36
N LEU A 71 -12.38 1.29 5.73
CA LEU A 71 -13.50 1.99 6.36
C LEU A 71 -14.61 1.01 6.80
N MET A 72 -14.92 0.03 5.95
CA MET A 72 -15.88 -1.03 6.29
C MET A 72 -15.40 -1.86 7.50
N LEU A 73 -14.10 -2.11 7.65
CA LEU A 73 -13.54 -2.80 8.82
C LEU A 73 -13.59 -1.95 10.10
N VAL A 74 -13.32 -0.65 9.99
CA VAL A 74 -13.35 0.27 11.16
C VAL A 74 -14.78 0.42 11.68
N GLN A 75 -15.78 0.39 10.79
CA GLN A 75 -17.19 0.39 11.18
C GLN A 75 -17.66 -0.96 11.76
N HIS A 76 -16.91 -2.03 11.52
CA HIS A 76 -17.23 -3.35 12.04
C HIS A 76 -16.77 -3.49 13.50
N ASP A 77 -17.56 -4.18 14.32
CA ASP A 77 -17.25 -4.40 15.73
C ASP A 77 -16.13 -5.44 15.89
N MET A 78 -14.88 -4.94 15.89
CA MET A 78 -13.69 -5.76 16.04
C MET A 78 -13.49 -6.31 17.48
N SER A 79 -14.26 -5.83 18.46
CA SER A 79 -14.09 -6.21 19.88
C SER A 79 -14.41 -7.70 20.13
N ARG A 80 -15.25 -8.29 19.28
CA ARG A 80 -15.66 -9.70 19.36
C ARG A 80 -14.55 -10.67 18.96
N TYR A 81 -13.52 -10.16 18.30
CA TYR A 81 -12.45 -10.95 17.72
C TYR A 81 -11.20 -10.83 18.58
N SER A 82 -11.09 -11.72 19.57
CA SER A 82 -9.91 -11.78 20.44
C SER A 82 -8.79 -12.56 19.77
N ARG A 83 -7.67 -11.88 19.51
CA ARG A 83 -6.44 -12.51 19.05
C ARG A 83 -5.76 -13.21 20.22
N LYS A 84 -6.00 -14.51 20.40
CA LYS A 84 -5.36 -15.28 21.48
C LYS A 84 -3.84 -15.32 21.29
N GLY A 85 -3.10 -14.76 22.24
CA GLY A 85 -1.67 -15.08 22.47
C GLY A 85 -0.61 -14.29 21.69
N ARG A 86 -0.84 -13.04 21.25
CA ARG A 86 0.23 -12.21 20.63
C ARG A 86 0.12 -10.73 20.97
N GLU A 87 1.22 -10.13 21.41
CA GLU A 87 1.39 -8.66 21.60
C GLU A 87 1.71 -7.91 20.28
N ALA A 88 1.97 -8.63 19.19
CA ALA A 88 2.33 -8.03 17.90
C ALA A 88 1.12 -7.45 17.16
N GLY A 89 1.02 -6.12 17.12
CA GLY A 89 0.04 -5.38 16.32
C GLY A 89 0.19 -5.63 14.82
N VAL A 90 -0.93 -5.66 14.09
CA VAL A 90 -0.93 -5.74 12.62
C VAL A 90 -0.49 -4.39 12.06
N LYS A 91 0.53 -4.37 11.21
CA LYS A 91 0.89 -3.19 10.44
C LYS A 91 -0.16 -3.00 9.35
N ALA A 92 -1.06 -2.03 9.52
CA ALA A 92 -1.99 -1.64 8.46
C ALA A 92 -1.25 -0.76 7.44
N VAL A 93 -1.23 -1.19 6.18
CA VAL A 93 -0.66 -0.41 5.07
C VAL A 93 -1.78 -0.03 4.11
N LEU A 94 -2.15 1.25 4.10
CA LEU A 94 -3.23 1.79 3.27
C LEU A 94 -2.62 2.52 2.08
N PRO A 95 -3.10 2.30 0.83
CA PRO A 95 -2.72 3.15 -0.28
C PRO A 95 -3.31 4.54 -0.06
N VAL A 96 -2.48 5.55 -0.27
CA VAL A 96 -2.57 6.89 0.33
C VAL A 96 -3.60 7.80 -0.32
N SER A 97 -4.43 7.28 -1.23
CA SER A 97 -5.30 8.15 -2.02
C SER A 97 -6.46 8.79 -1.26
N LEU A 98 -6.82 8.41 -0.02
CA LEU A 98 -8.06 8.91 0.61
C LEU A 98 -8.08 9.14 2.13
N LEU A 99 -6.95 9.13 2.85
CA LEU A 99 -6.98 9.17 4.33
C LEU A 99 -6.51 10.47 4.99
N CYS A 100 -6.57 11.59 4.28
CA CYS A 100 -6.09 12.86 4.83
C CYS A 100 -7.01 13.56 5.87
N PRO A 101 -8.34 13.33 5.97
CA PRO A 101 -9.12 13.99 7.03
C PRO A 101 -9.53 13.11 8.23
N ALA A 102 -9.56 11.76 8.12
CA ALA A 102 -10.36 10.95 9.05
C ALA A 102 -9.62 10.40 10.29
N LEU A 103 -8.29 10.48 10.37
CA LEU A 103 -7.54 9.94 11.51
C LEU A 103 -6.58 10.99 12.03
N SER A 104 -7.03 11.71 13.07
CA SER A 104 -6.16 12.47 13.97
C SER A 104 -5.31 11.48 14.76
N CYS A 105 -4.29 10.91 14.11
CA CYS A 105 -3.32 10.03 14.73
C CYS A 105 -1.95 10.70 14.59
N SER A 106 -1.42 11.18 15.72
CA SER A 106 -0.10 11.81 15.89
C SER A 106 1.10 10.93 15.51
N ARG A 107 0.85 9.73 14.97
CA ARG A 107 1.85 8.73 14.59
C ARG A 107 1.81 8.35 13.11
N CYS A 108 0.97 8.98 12.30
CA CYS A 108 0.95 8.79 10.85
C CYS A 108 2.13 9.57 10.24
N SER A 109 3.32 8.96 10.25
CA SER A 109 4.50 9.56 9.63
C SER A 109 4.26 9.71 8.13
N SER A 110 4.51 10.91 7.62
CA SER A 110 4.40 11.38 6.22
C SER A 110 5.28 10.63 5.20
N GLU A 111 5.69 9.39 5.48
CA GLU A 111 6.53 8.55 4.61
C GLU A 111 5.76 7.92 3.44
N LEU A 112 4.52 8.33 3.22
CA LEU A 112 3.49 7.61 2.49
C LEU A 112 3.41 7.93 0.98
N ILE A 113 4.23 8.86 0.48
CA ILE A 113 4.52 9.02 -0.96
C ILE A 113 6.00 8.72 -1.22
N LYS A 114 6.39 7.48 -0.99
CA LYS A 114 7.68 6.95 -1.44
C LYS A 114 7.42 5.86 -2.47
N ALA A 115 6.90 6.24 -3.65
CA ALA A 115 7.11 5.45 -4.86
C ALA A 115 8.55 4.88 -4.82
N PRO A 116 8.78 3.61 -5.21
CA PRO A 116 10.05 2.92 -4.97
C PRO A 116 11.19 3.90 -5.18
N LEU A 117 11.99 4.15 -4.13
CA LEU A 117 12.83 5.37 -3.95
C LEU A 117 13.62 5.83 -5.20
N LEU A 118 13.86 4.91 -6.13
CA LEU A 118 14.48 5.12 -7.44
C LEU A 118 13.68 6.04 -8.40
N CYS A 119 12.35 6.15 -8.28
CA CYS A 119 11.54 6.93 -9.23
C CYS A 119 11.33 8.39 -8.78
N LEU A 120 11.50 8.69 -7.49
CA LEU A 120 11.25 10.03 -6.94
C LEU A 120 12.19 11.10 -7.51
N SER A 121 13.42 10.74 -7.89
CA SER A 121 14.36 11.67 -8.55
C SER A 121 13.92 12.10 -9.95
N PHE A 122 12.91 11.43 -10.52
CA PHE A 122 12.34 11.74 -11.83
C PHE A 122 10.98 12.43 -11.73
N LEU A 123 10.37 12.49 -10.54
CA LEU A 123 9.08 13.14 -10.32
C LEU A 123 9.26 14.66 -10.28
N GLN A 124 8.46 15.41 -11.04
CA GLN A 124 8.43 16.87 -11.04
C GLN A 124 6.97 17.35 -11.12
N ILE A 125 6.73 18.59 -10.70
CA ILE A 125 5.48 19.28 -11.00
C ILE A 125 5.75 20.18 -12.20
N VAL A 126 4.91 20.10 -13.23
CA VAL A 126 5.06 20.86 -14.47
C VAL A 126 3.81 21.66 -14.80
N ASP A 127 3.99 22.74 -15.55
CA ASP A 127 2.89 23.51 -16.13
C ASP A 127 2.33 22.84 -17.40
N GLU A 128 1.35 23.48 -18.03
CA GLU A 128 0.72 23.04 -19.29
C GLU A 128 1.72 22.96 -20.48
N HIS A 129 2.85 23.65 -20.38
CA HIS A 129 3.91 23.65 -21.40
C HIS A 129 5.02 22.62 -21.10
N GLY A 130 4.92 21.91 -19.97
CA GLY A 130 5.91 20.93 -19.52
C GLY A 130 7.13 21.53 -18.83
N ALA A 131 7.11 22.83 -18.47
CA ALA A 131 8.15 23.48 -17.69
C ALA A 131 7.97 23.18 -16.19
N VAL A 132 9.09 22.98 -15.48
CA VAL A 132 9.06 22.69 -14.03
C VAL A 132 8.60 23.94 -13.27
N VAL A 133 7.58 23.79 -12.43
CA VAL A 133 7.07 24.89 -11.60
C VAL A 133 7.86 25.02 -10.29
N PRO A 134 7.94 26.24 -9.72
CA PRO A 134 8.51 26.47 -8.39
C PRO A 134 7.82 25.67 -7.28
N LYS A 135 8.54 25.47 -6.18
CA LYS A 135 7.97 24.80 -5.00
C LYS A 135 6.80 25.60 -4.44
N GLY A 136 5.68 24.93 -4.20
CA GLY A 136 4.47 25.54 -3.63
C GLY A 136 3.46 25.97 -4.68
N GLU A 137 3.80 25.89 -5.97
CA GLU A 137 2.85 26.12 -7.06
C GLU A 137 2.19 24.82 -7.51
N GLU A 138 0.94 24.95 -7.96
CA GLU A 138 0.15 23.84 -8.48
C GLU A 138 0.55 23.53 -9.94
N GLY A 139 0.49 22.25 -10.30
CA GLY A 139 0.74 21.80 -11.66
C GLY A 139 0.53 20.30 -11.79
N THR A 140 0.85 19.77 -12.96
CA THR A 140 0.69 18.34 -13.26
C THR A 140 1.88 17.54 -12.74
N ILE A 141 1.61 16.40 -12.11
CA ILE A 141 2.65 15.46 -11.71
C ILE A 141 3.20 14.76 -12.96
N ALA A 142 4.49 14.97 -13.24
CA ALA A 142 5.18 14.38 -14.38
C ALA A 142 6.38 13.53 -13.94
N ILE A 143 6.74 12.55 -14.78
CA ILE A 143 7.95 11.73 -14.63
C ILE A 143 8.90 12.05 -15.79
N ARG A 144 10.11 12.52 -15.48
CA ARG A 144 11.16 12.75 -16.47
C ARG A 144 11.64 11.41 -17.05
N VAL A 145 11.52 11.25 -18.37
CA VAL A 145 11.92 10.02 -19.09
C VAL A 145 13.17 10.18 -19.97
N LYS A 146 13.65 11.41 -20.17
CA LYS A 146 14.86 11.72 -20.94
C LYS A 146 15.89 12.46 -20.07
N PRO A 147 17.21 12.26 -20.29
CA PRO A 147 17.79 11.33 -21.26
C PRO A 147 17.68 9.86 -20.85
N THR A 148 17.47 9.59 -19.55
CA THR A 148 17.40 8.22 -19.00
C THR A 148 15.98 7.92 -18.54
N ARG A 149 15.43 6.80 -19.01
CA ARG A 149 14.12 6.29 -18.58
C ARG A 149 14.23 5.67 -17.18
N PRO A 150 13.32 5.99 -16.23
CA PRO A 150 13.32 5.37 -14.92
C PRO A 150 13.04 3.86 -15.00
N PHE A 151 13.68 3.11 -14.09
CA PHE A 151 13.40 1.70 -13.88
C PHE A 151 11.93 1.50 -13.43
N CYS A 152 11.30 0.41 -13.87
CA CYS A 152 9.89 0.05 -13.62
C CYS A 152 8.80 0.90 -14.32
N LEU A 153 9.14 1.85 -15.20
CA LEU A 153 8.12 2.52 -16.02
C LEU A 153 7.67 1.58 -17.15
N PHE A 154 6.35 1.38 -17.32
CA PHE A 154 5.76 0.57 -18.40
C PHE A 154 6.35 0.98 -19.75
N SER A 155 6.64 0.07 -20.68
CA SER A 155 7.37 0.42 -21.92
C SER A 155 6.58 1.36 -22.83
N GLU A 156 5.37 0.95 -23.19
CA GLU A 156 4.47 1.63 -24.13
C GLU A 156 3.03 1.12 -23.95
N TYR A 157 2.08 1.80 -24.60
CA TYR A 157 0.74 1.27 -24.80
C TYR A 157 0.74 0.39 -26.05
N LEU A 158 0.12 -0.78 -25.95
CA LEU A 158 -0.10 -1.68 -27.08
C LEU A 158 -1.25 -1.22 -27.95
#